data_AF-A0A833AQJ1-F1
#
_entry.id   AF-A0A833AQJ1-F1
#
_cell.length_a   1.000
_cell.length_b   1.000
_cell.length_c   1.000
_cell.angle_alpha   90.00
_cell.angle_beta   90.00
_cell.angle_gamma   90.00
#
_symmetry.space_group_name_H-M   'P 1'
#
loop_
_entity.id
_entity.type
_entity.pdbx_description
1 polymer ?
#
loop_
_entity_poly.entity_id
_entity_poly.type
_entity_poly.pdbx_seq_one_letter_code
_entity_poly.pdbx_strand_id
1 'polypeptide(L)'
;MADRTIERLVNDFQNTNDQRIRDRAFEEIYYRYIQLVRSGIRKHGAMLSDFRIEEIAQKCMVYVAKNLPEFQFDDEKKFASWITSIAYFTTKDELKIVKKQNTVELDSSHDIKDDTGDHSERHGLTLEQWMQKEEAVFLELFDRWQQFDEVGFKINYLFHVEGKNDKEIADWLKKKPDAAKKQRLRSLKRFTEYLQKEDNVKSLDQWIDKHSQ
;
A
#
# COMPACT_ATOMS: atom_id res chain seq x y z
N MET A 1 9.22 -18.50 13.42
CA MET A 1 8.17 -19.42 12.91
C MET A 1 8.53 -19.80 11.49
N ALA A 2 8.38 -21.06 11.07
CA ALA A 2 8.62 -21.42 9.68
C ALA A 2 7.63 -20.67 8.79
N ASP A 3 8.12 -19.95 7.77
CA ASP A 3 7.28 -19.19 6.85
C ASP A 3 6.42 -20.18 6.04
N ARG A 4 5.11 -20.23 6.33
CA ARG A 4 4.19 -21.07 5.57
C ARG A 4 3.91 -20.40 4.24
N THR A 5 3.80 -21.18 3.18
CA THR A 5 3.39 -20.64 1.88
C THR A 5 1.93 -20.21 1.92
N ILE A 6 1.56 -19.27 1.05
CA ILE A 6 0.19 -18.77 1.01
C ILE A 6 -0.81 -19.86 0.62
N GLU A 7 -0.42 -20.76 -0.28
CA GLU A 7 -1.23 -21.91 -0.70
C GLU A 7 -1.58 -22.80 0.49
N ARG A 8 -0.61 -23.02 1.39
CA ARG A 8 -0.83 -23.80 2.60
C ARG A 8 -1.81 -23.09 3.56
N LEU A 9 -1.67 -21.78 3.75
CA LEU A 9 -2.57 -21.02 4.62
C LEU A 9 -4.00 -21.01 4.09
N VAL A 10 -4.18 -20.83 2.79
CA VAL A 10 -5.49 -20.92 2.13
C VAL A 10 -6.08 -22.32 2.29
N ASN A 11 -5.28 -23.37 2.06
CA ASN A 11 -5.73 -24.75 2.23
C ASN A 11 -6.11 -25.07 3.69
N ASP A 12 -5.29 -24.63 4.66
CA ASP A 12 -5.57 -24.75 6.09
C ASP A 12 -6.88 -24.04 6.46
N PHE A 13 -7.20 -22.90 5.83
CA PHE A 13 -8.46 -22.18 6.07
C PHE A 13 -9.69 -22.87 5.44
N GLN A 14 -9.53 -23.42 4.23
CA GLN A 14 -10.62 -24.00 3.43
C GLN A 14 -10.99 -25.42 3.86
N ASN A 15 -9.99 -26.27 4.12
CA ASN A 15 -10.17 -27.71 4.13
C ASN A 15 -10.07 -28.35 5.53
N THR A 16 -9.81 -27.57 6.58
CA THR A 16 -9.80 -28.08 7.95
C THR A 16 -11.18 -27.93 8.60
N ASN A 17 -11.55 -28.92 9.42
CA ASN A 17 -12.73 -28.84 10.29
C ASN A 17 -12.40 -28.22 11.67
N ASP A 18 -11.13 -27.99 11.98
CA ASP A 18 -10.71 -27.39 13.25
C ASP A 18 -10.74 -25.85 13.16
N GLN A 19 -11.69 -25.24 13.87
CA GLN A 19 -11.84 -23.78 13.93
C GLN A 19 -10.55 -23.07 14.36
N ARG A 20 -9.75 -23.65 15.26
CA ARG A 20 -8.50 -23.03 15.72
C ARG A 20 -7.45 -22.97 14.63
N ILE A 21 -7.43 -23.97 13.75
CA ILE A 21 -6.52 -24.00 12.60
C ILE A 21 -6.97 -22.96 11.57
N ARG A 22 -8.28 -22.84 11.32
CA ARG A 22 -8.84 -21.81 10.42
C ARG A 22 -8.53 -20.41 10.91
N ASP A 23 -8.79 -20.12 12.19
CA ASP A 23 -8.56 -18.80 12.78
C ASP A 23 -7.08 -18.40 12.71
N ARG A 24 -6.17 -19.33 13.05
CA ARG A 24 -4.72 -19.09 12.93
C ARG A 24 -4.27 -18.88 11.48
N ALA A 25 -4.80 -19.66 10.54
CA ALA A 25 -4.46 -19.51 9.13
C ALA A 25 -4.92 -18.14 8.60
N PHE A 26 -6.13 -17.72 8.97
CA PHE A 26 -6.65 -16.41 8.61
C PHE A 26 -5.91 -15.26 9.28
N GLU A 27 -5.56 -15.40 10.55
CA GLU A 27 -4.74 -14.44 11.30
C GLU A 27 -3.38 -14.23 10.60
N GLU A 28 -2.74 -15.31 10.16
CA GLU A 28 -1.47 -15.22 9.42
C GLU A 28 -1.65 -14.56 8.04
N ILE A 29 -2.75 -14.85 7.33
CA ILE A 29 -3.12 -14.14 6.09
C ILE A 29 -3.35 -12.65 6.37
N TYR A 30 -4.05 -12.31 7.46
CA TYR A 30 -4.35 -10.94 7.84
C TYR A 30 -3.07 -10.13 8.05
N TYR A 31 -2.17 -10.58 8.92
CA TYR A 31 -0.94 -9.84 9.19
C TYR A 31 -0.03 -9.73 7.95
N ARG A 32 -0.03 -10.76 7.10
CA ARG A 32 0.78 -10.79 5.87
C ARG A 32 0.29 -9.81 4.79
N TYR A 33 -1.02 -9.57 4.69
CA TYR A 33 -1.60 -8.81 3.59
C TYR A 33 -2.28 -7.49 3.98
N ILE A 34 -2.48 -7.21 5.27
CA ILE A 34 -3.16 -5.97 5.70
C ILE A 34 -2.45 -4.71 5.22
N GLN A 35 -1.12 -4.68 5.20
CA GLN A 35 -0.36 -3.53 4.69
C GLN A 35 -0.51 -3.35 3.18
N LEU A 36 -0.58 -4.44 2.42
CA LEU A 36 -0.87 -4.39 0.98
C LEU A 36 -2.28 -3.83 0.72
N VAL A 37 -3.26 -4.25 1.52
CA VAL A 37 -4.64 -3.73 1.47
C VAL A 37 -4.66 -2.24 1.78
N ARG A 38 -4.05 -1.80 2.89
CA ARG A 38 -3.94 -0.37 3.27
C ARG A 38 -3.27 0.47 2.18
N SER A 39 -2.16 -0.01 1.61
CA SER A 39 -1.46 0.65 0.51
C SER A 39 -2.36 0.79 -0.73
N GLY A 40 -3.10 -0.26 -1.08
CA GLY A 40 -4.08 -0.24 -2.16
C GLY A 40 -5.20 0.78 -1.92
N ILE A 41 -5.74 0.83 -0.69
CA ILE A 41 -6.78 1.79 -0.31
C ILE A 41 -6.24 3.22 -0.41
N ARG A 42 -5.08 3.52 0.16
CA ARG A 42 -4.43 4.85 0.10
C ARG A 42 -4.23 5.33 -1.33
N LYS A 43 -3.74 4.43 -2.20
CA LYS A 43 -3.54 4.72 -3.62
C LYS A 43 -4.82 5.14 -4.35
N HIS A 44 -5.96 4.55 -3.99
CA HIS A 44 -7.23 4.79 -4.67
C HIS A 44 -8.17 5.76 -3.95
N GLY A 45 -7.94 5.99 -2.66
CA GLY A 45 -8.72 6.84 -1.77
C GLY A 45 -7.86 7.92 -1.12
N ALA A 46 -7.05 8.64 -1.90
CA ALA A 46 -6.13 9.67 -1.41
C ALA A 46 -6.77 10.79 -0.57
N MET A 47 -8.11 10.93 -0.60
CA MET A 47 -8.88 11.89 0.18
C MET A 47 -9.49 11.31 1.46
N LEU A 48 -9.26 10.03 1.75
CA LEU A 48 -9.78 9.37 2.95
C LEU A 48 -8.85 9.65 4.13
N SER A 49 -9.43 9.88 5.31
CA SER A 49 -8.68 9.93 6.56
C SER A 49 -8.08 8.56 6.90
N ASP A 50 -7.01 8.53 7.71
CA ASP A 50 -6.42 7.27 8.16
C ASP A 50 -7.43 6.39 8.91
N PHE A 51 -8.30 6.99 9.74
CA PHE A 51 -9.40 6.27 10.37
C PHE A 51 -10.28 5.55 9.34
N ARG A 52 -10.68 6.25 8.27
CA ARG A 52 -11.51 5.65 7.23
C ARG A 52 -10.75 4.58 6.45
N ILE A 53 -9.46 4.76 6.23
CA ILE A 53 -8.61 3.74 5.61
C ILE A 53 -8.61 2.46 6.45
N GLU A 54 -8.49 2.56 7.78
CA GLU A 54 -8.54 1.41 8.69
C GLU A 54 -9.89 0.70 8.68
N GLU A 55 -11.00 1.45 8.71
CA GLU A 55 -12.34 0.87 8.59
C GLU A 55 -12.51 0.08 7.28
N ILE A 56 -12.04 0.65 6.17
CA ILE A 56 -12.11 0.01 4.86
C ILE A 56 -11.20 -1.22 4.83
N ALA A 57 -10.00 -1.14 5.41
CA ALA A 57 -9.07 -2.26 5.46
C ALA A 57 -9.67 -3.44 6.25
N GLN A 58 -10.27 -3.18 7.41
CA GLN A 58 -11.01 -4.19 8.18
C GLN A 58 -12.16 -4.79 7.35
N LYS A 59 -12.96 -3.94 6.69
CA LYS A 59 -14.06 -4.39 5.82
C LYS A 59 -13.56 -5.28 4.69
N CYS A 60 -12.43 -4.93 4.06
CA CYS A 60 -11.78 -5.75 3.04
C CYS A 60 -11.39 -7.11 3.59
N MET A 61 -10.77 -7.18 4.78
CA MET A 61 -10.37 -8.45 5.38
C MET A 61 -11.58 -9.31 5.77
N VAL A 62 -12.69 -8.71 6.20
CA VAL A 62 -13.96 -9.42 6.39
C VAL A 62 -14.47 -10.00 5.06
N TYR A 63 -14.37 -9.26 3.96
CA TYR A 63 -14.72 -9.80 2.64
C TYR A 63 -13.77 -10.89 2.19
N VAL A 64 -12.46 -10.77 2.46
CA VAL A 64 -11.50 -11.85 2.21
C VAL A 64 -11.94 -13.09 2.97
N ALA A 65 -12.14 -13.03 4.30
CA ALA A 65 -12.58 -14.17 5.10
C ALA A 65 -13.85 -14.84 4.56
N LYS A 66 -14.83 -14.05 4.11
CA LYS A 66 -16.11 -14.54 3.58
C LYS A 66 -15.97 -15.26 2.23
N ASN A 67 -15.09 -14.76 1.35
CA ASN A 67 -14.94 -15.30 -0.01
C ASN A 67 -13.77 -16.30 -0.11
N LEU A 68 -12.91 -16.38 0.90
CA LEU A 68 -11.78 -17.29 0.95
C LEU A 68 -12.15 -18.77 0.80
N PRO A 69 -13.31 -19.28 1.29
CA PRO A 69 -13.73 -20.66 1.04
C PRO A 69 -13.89 -21.02 -0.44
N GLU A 70 -14.26 -20.04 -1.27
CA GLU A 70 -14.52 -20.22 -2.72
C GLU A 70 -13.31 -19.82 -3.58
N PHE A 71 -12.28 -19.23 -2.98
CA PHE A 71 -11.08 -18.81 -3.69
C PHE A 71 -10.33 -20.02 -4.27
N GLN A 72 -9.95 -19.94 -5.53
CA GLN A 72 -9.11 -20.92 -6.19
C GLN A 72 -7.88 -20.24 -6.75
N PHE A 73 -6.71 -20.86 -6.56
CA PHE A 73 -5.51 -20.43 -7.24
C PHE A 73 -5.69 -20.69 -8.73
N ASP A 74 -5.48 -19.63 -9.51
CA ASP A 74 -5.49 -19.63 -10.96
C ASP A 74 -4.08 -19.22 -11.41
N ASP A 75 -3.56 -19.84 -12.47
CA ASP A 75 -2.23 -19.57 -13.01
C ASP A 75 -2.06 -18.07 -13.36
N GLU A 76 -3.16 -17.37 -13.65
CA GLU A 76 -3.18 -15.92 -13.91
C GLU A 76 -3.47 -15.05 -12.67
N LYS A 77 -4.16 -15.58 -11.64
CA LYS A 77 -4.58 -14.80 -10.46
C LYS A 77 -3.83 -15.22 -9.21
N LYS A 78 -2.74 -14.52 -8.95
CA LYS A 78 -2.02 -14.59 -7.66
C LYS A 78 -2.94 -14.10 -6.53
N PHE A 79 -2.85 -14.73 -5.36
CA PHE A 79 -3.62 -14.37 -4.17
C PHE A 79 -3.55 -12.86 -3.84
N ALA A 80 -2.36 -12.26 -3.98
CA ALA A 80 -2.16 -10.83 -3.81
C ALA A 80 -2.99 -9.98 -4.79
N SER A 81 -3.10 -10.38 -6.06
CA SER A 81 -3.92 -9.71 -7.07
C SER A 81 -5.42 -9.83 -6.76
N TRP A 82 -5.85 -10.96 -6.20
CA TRP A 82 -7.22 -11.15 -5.77
C TRP A 82 -7.58 -10.26 -4.56
N ILE A 83 -6.75 -10.25 -3.52
CA ILE A 83 -6.94 -9.38 -2.34
C ILE A 83 -6.93 -7.89 -2.73
N THR A 84 -5.98 -7.48 -3.57
CA THR A 84 -5.91 -6.08 -4.02
C THR A 84 -7.11 -5.68 -4.87
N SER A 85 -7.72 -6.61 -5.61
CA SER A 85 -8.98 -6.36 -6.32
C SER A 85 -10.14 -6.12 -5.35
N ILE A 86 -10.24 -6.93 -4.28
CA ILE A 86 -11.22 -6.71 -3.20
C ILE A 86 -11.03 -5.32 -2.58
N ALA A 87 -9.78 -4.94 -2.27
CA ALA A 87 -9.46 -3.63 -1.73
C ALA A 87 -9.91 -2.51 -2.68
N TYR A 88 -9.55 -2.59 -3.97
CA TYR A 88 -9.93 -1.62 -4.98
C TYR A 88 -11.46 -1.42 -5.08
N PHE A 89 -12.22 -2.50 -5.20
CA PHE A 89 -13.68 -2.40 -5.31
C PHE A 89 -14.32 -1.87 -4.03
N THR A 90 -13.84 -2.31 -2.87
CA THR A 90 -14.33 -1.83 -1.58
C THR A 90 -14.06 -0.33 -1.41
N THR A 91 -12.84 0.14 -1.68
CA THR A 91 -12.51 1.58 -1.66
C THR A 91 -13.40 2.37 -2.62
N LYS A 92 -13.61 1.87 -3.84
CA LYS A 92 -14.46 2.53 -4.84
C LYS A 92 -15.89 2.68 -4.36
N ASP A 93 -16.46 1.67 -3.71
CA ASP A 93 -17.81 1.72 -3.17
C ASP A 93 -17.92 2.65 -1.98
N GLU A 94 -16.90 2.68 -1.12
CA GLU A 94 -16.83 3.60 0.02
C GLU A 94 -16.72 5.06 -0.41
N LEU A 95 -15.93 5.35 -1.44
CA LEU A 95 -15.87 6.69 -2.03
C LEU A 95 -17.21 7.13 -2.63
N LYS A 96 -18.05 6.21 -3.14
CA LYS A 96 -19.40 6.57 -3.59
C LYS A 96 -20.30 6.93 -2.40
N ILE A 97 -20.15 6.25 -1.26
CA ILE A 97 -20.92 6.54 -0.04
C ILE A 97 -20.51 7.92 0.50
N VAL A 98 -19.21 8.17 0.66
CA VAL A 98 -18.69 9.47 1.14
C VAL A 98 -19.13 10.60 0.22
N LYS A 99 -19.05 10.44 -1.10
CA LYS A 99 -19.52 11.46 -2.05
C LYS A 99 -21.02 11.74 -1.90
N LYS A 100 -21.84 10.72 -1.66
CA LYS A 100 -23.28 10.89 -1.40
C LYS A 100 -23.53 11.61 -0.08
N GLN A 101 -22.81 11.25 0.98
CA GLN A 101 -22.93 11.90 2.30
C GLN A 101 -22.52 13.37 2.24
N ASN A 102 -21.41 13.70 1.60
CA ASN A 102 -20.97 15.09 1.42
C ASN A 102 -21.93 15.91 0.54
N THR A 103 -22.68 15.27 -0.35
CA THR A 103 -23.71 15.95 -1.16
C THR A 103 -24.98 16.25 -0.33
N VAL A 104 -25.23 15.50 0.75
CA VAL A 104 -26.36 15.70 1.67
C VAL A 104 -25.99 16.64 2.83
N GLU A 105 -24.75 16.60 3.31
CA GLU A 105 -24.26 17.46 4.41
C GLU A 105 -24.06 18.93 4.02
N LEU A 106 -23.99 19.25 2.72
CA LEU A 106 -24.04 20.64 2.24
C LEU A 106 -25.38 21.34 2.54
N ASP A 107 -26.40 20.60 3.01
CA ASP A 107 -27.71 21.13 3.41
C ASP A 107 -27.90 21.16 4.94
N SER A 108 -26.91 20.75 5.73
CA SER A 108 -27.04 20.68 7.19
C SER A 108 -25.70 20.87 7.88
N SER A 109 -25.44 22.10 8.30
CA SER A 109 -24.33 22.47 9.18
C SER A 109 -24.35 21.66 10.48
N HIS A 110 -23.33 20.84 10.75
CA HIS A 110 -23.03 20.38 12.10
C HIS A 110 -21.53 20.21 12.33
N ASP A 111 -21.03 20.99 13.29
CA ASP A 111 -19.74 20.83 13.95
C ASP A 111 -19.70 19.49 14.69
N ILE A 112 -18.68 18.68 14.47
CA ILE A 112 -18.38 17.51 15.30
C ILE A 112 -16.97 17.68 15.86
N LYS A 113 -16.89 17.65 17.20
CA LYS A 113 -15.68 17.69 18.00
C LYS A 113 -14.97 16.33 17.96
N ASP A 114 -13.67 16.35 17.69
CA ASP A 114 -12.76 15.22 17.84
C ASP A 114 -12.61 14.82 19.31
N ASP A 115 -12.69 13.53 19.59
CA ASP A 115 -12.28 12.91 20.86
C ASP A 115 -11.30 11.77 20.52
N THR A 116 -10.01 12.07 20.58
CA THR A 116 -8.91 11.13 20.31
C THR A 116 -8.55 10.34 21.57
N GLY A 117 -9.00 9.09 21.64
CA GLY A 117 -8.56 8.11 22.64
C GLY A 117 -7.33 7.34 22.16
N ASP A 118 -6.20 7.61 22.80
CA ASP A 118 -4.90 6.96 22.60
C ASP A 118 -4.84 5.57 23.24
N HIS A 119 -4.69 4.52 22.42
CA HIS A 119 -4.37 3.17 22.87
C HIS A 119 -3.43 2.48 21.87
N SER A 120 -2.12 2.60 22.09
CA SER A 120 -1.14 1.76 21.42
C SER A 120 0.12 1.53 22.28
N GLU A 121 0.03 0.61 23.23
CA GLU A 121 1.22 -0.04 23.80
C GLU A 121 1.10 -1.56 23.65
N ARG A 122 1.84 -2.15 22.70
CA ARG A 122 2.65 -3.36 22.89
C ARG A 122 3.43 -3.75 21.63
N HIS A 123 4.74 -3.92 21.85
CA HIS A 123 5.79 -4.44 20.97
C HIS A 123 6.49 -3.45 20.02
N GLY A 124 7.64 -2.93 20.48
CA GLY A 124 8.79 -2.52 19.66
C GLY A 124 8.55 -1.32 18.74
N LEU A 125 8.93 -0.13 19.23
CA LEU A 125 8.73 1.20 18.63
C LEU A 125 7.26 1.63 18.61
N THR A 126 6.99 2.85 19.08
CA THR A 126 5.67 3.48 18.92
C THR A 126 5.40 3.71 17.43
N LEU A 127 4.13 3.81 17.01
CA LEU A 127 3.77 4.14 15.62
C LEU A 127 4.51 5.41 15.15
N GLU A 128 4.63 6.40 16.03
CA GLU A 128 5.38 7.63 15.80
C GLU A 128 6.87 7.38 15.56
N GLN A 129 7.51 6.52 16.37
CA GLN A 129 8.92 6.16 16.19
C GLN A 129 9.17 5.34 14.91
N TRP A 130 8.21 4.50 14.52
CA TRP A 130 8.28 3.75 13.27
C TRP A 130 8.13 4.68 12.05
N MET A 131 7.16 5.61 12.10
CA MET A 131 6.98 6.63 11.07
C MET A 131 8.20 7.54 10.92
N GLN A 132 8.81 7.99 12.02
CA GLN A 132 10.02 8.82 11.99
C GLN A 132 11.22 8.07 11.38
N LYS A 133 11.37 6.77 11.68
CA LYS A 133 12.42 5.93 11.07
C LYS A 133 12.18 5.73 9.57
N GLU A 134 10.96 5.40 9.16
CA GLU A 134 10.63 5.26 7.73
C GLU A 134 10.84 6.58 7.01
N GLU A 135 10.40 7.71 7.59
CA GLU A 135 10.60 9.04 7.03
C GLU A 135 12.09 9.35 6.80
N ALA A 136 12.95 9.06 7.78
CA ALA A 136 14.39 9.26 7.63
C ALA A 136 14.99 8.44 6.47
N VAL A 137 14.58 7.18 6.31
CA VAL A 137 15.02 6.31 5.21
C VAL A 137 14.50 6.81 3.86
N PHE A 138 13.25 7.29 3.79
CA PHE A 138 12.70 7.88 2.57
C PHE A 138 13.39 9.19 2.18
N LEU A 139 13.70 10.05 3.17
CA LEU A 139 14.42 11.29 2.94
C LEU A 139 15.84 11.02 2.42
N GLU A 140 16.55 10.04 2.99
CA GLU A 140 17.85 9.62 2.50
C GLU A 140 17.78 9.09 1.06
N LEU A 141 16.79 8.24 0.75
CA LEU A 141 16.56 7.75 -0.61
C LEU A 141 16.30 8.88 -1.60
N PHE A 142 15.54 9.88 -1.19
CA PHE A 142 15.19 11.03 -2.04
C PHE A 142 16.41 11.89 -2.32
N ASP A 143 17.22 12.17 -1.29
CA ASP A 143 18.46 12.93 -1.45
C ASP A 143 19.45 12.20 -2.38
N ARG A 144 19.67 10.89 -2.16
CA ARG A 144 20.54 10.08 -3.02
C ARG A 144 20.04 10.04 -4.46
N TRP A 145 18.74 9.88 -4.69
CA TRP A 145 18.20 9.87 -6.05
C TRP A 145 18.34 11.23 -6.72
N GLN A 146 18.05 12.31 -6.00
CA GLN A 146 18.19 13.66 -6.52
C GLN A 146 19.63 13.95 -6.96
N GLN A 147 20.63 13.51 -6.18
CA GLN A 147 22.04 13.66 -6.53
C GLN A 147 22.47 12.78 -7.72
N PHE A 148 21.93 11.57 -7.83
CA PHE A 148 22.26 10.62 -8.90
C PHE A 148 21.65 10.97 -10.26
N ASP A 149 20.36 11.33 -10.27
CA ASP A 149 19.59 11.58 -11.49
C ASP A 149 18.48 12.60 -11.20
N GLU A 150 18.84 13.87 -11.04
CA GLU A 150 17.92 14.97 -10.66
C GLU A 150 16.64 15.01 -11.53
N VAL A 151 16.80 14.91 -12.84
CA VAL A 151 15.66 14.92 -13.79
C VAL A 151 14.79 13.69 -13.58
N GLY A 152 15.41 12.53 -13.44
CA GLY A 152 14.71 11.28 -13.20
C GLY A 152 13.99 11.22 -11.86
N PHE A 153 14.62 11.75 -10.81
CA PHE A 153 14.02 11.98 -9.50
C PHE A 153 12.80 12.89 -9.62
N LYS A 154 12.93 14.07 -10.25
CA LYS A 154 11.80 15.01 -10.38
C LYS A 154 10.63 14.38 -11.15
N ILE A 155 10.89 13.60 -12.20
CA ILE A 155 9.84 12.87 -12.93
C ILE A 155 9.08 11.90 -11.99
N ASN A 156 9.79 11.14 -11.17
CA ASN A 156 9.18 10.18 -10.26
C ASN A 156 8.50 10.87 -9.07
N TYR A 157 9.05 11.96 -8.58
CA TYR A 157 8.43 12.82 -7.56
C TYR A 157 7.10 13.39 -8.06
N LEU A 158 7.07 13.98 -9.27
CA LEU A 158 5.84 14.49 -9.87
C LEU A 158 4.76 13.40 -9.97
N PHE A 159 5.14 12.18 -10.35
CA PHE A 159 4.19 11.07 -10.51
C PHE A 159 3.70 10.49 -9.17
N HIS A 160 4.62 10.19 -8.26
CA HIS A 160 4.32 9.43 -7.04
C HIS A 160 3.92 10.32 -5.86
N VAL A 161 4.47 11.54 -5.77
CA VAL A 161 4.23 12.47 -4.65
C VAL A 161 3.21 13.53 -5.03
N GLU A 162 3.38 14.19 -6.18
CA GLU A 162 2.43 15.23 -6.63
C GLU A 162 1.21 14.66 -7.39
N GLY A 163 1.16 13.35 -7.64
CA GLY A 163 0.04 12.67 -8.29
C GLY A 163 -0.18 13.05 -9.76
N LYS A 164 0.82 13.61 -10.44
CA LYS A 164 0.76 13.99 -11.85
C LYS A 164 0.68 12.75 -12.75
N ASN A 165 -0.14 12.82 -13.78
CA ASN A 165 -0.20 11.75 -14.78
C ASN A 165 0.91 11.89 -15.84
N ASP A 166 1.15 10.82 -16.63
CA ASP A 166 2.22 10.80 -17.64
C ASP A 166 2.06 11.89 -18.73
N LYS A 167 0.84 12.43 -18.95
CA LYS A 167 0.60 13.53 -19.89
C LYS A 167 1.09 14.87 -19.32
N GLU A 168 0.72 15.19 -18.08
CA GLU A 168 1.19 16.41 -17.41
C GLU A 168 2.72 16.44 -17.28
N ILE A 169 3.32 15.29 -16.97
CA ILE A 169 4.78 15.15 -16.91
C ILE A 169 5.41 15.32 -18.29
N ALA A 170 4.75 14.81 -19.34
CA ALA A 170 5.23 14.97 -20.71
C ALA A 170 5.19 16.42 -21.18
N ASP A 171 4.15 17.18 -20.78
CA ASP A 171 4.05 18.61 -21.06
C ASP A 171 5.22 19.37 -20.39
N TRP A 172 5.54 19.06 -19.14
CA TRP A 172 6.72 19.62 -18.43
C TRP A 172 8.04 19.25 -19.14
N LEU A 173 8.18 18.00 -19.58
CA LEU A 173 9.36 17.52 -20.32
C LEU A 173 9.44 18.01 -21.77
N LYS A 174 8.38 18.64 -22.29
CA LYS A 174 8.20 18.94 -23.72
C LYS A 174 8.37 17.70 -24.60
N LYS A 175 7.78 16.57 -24.19
CA LYS A 175 7.86 15.27 -24.86
C LYS A 175 6.46 14.68 -25.09
N LYS A 176 6.40 13.53 -25.78
CA LYS A 176 5.18 12.72 -25.89
C LYS A 176 4.92 11.95 -24.58
N PRO A 177 3.64 11.70 -24.19
CA PRO A 177 3.29 10.93 -22.99
C PRO A 177 4.03 9.59 -22.85
N ASP A 178 4.12 8.82 -23.94
CA ASP A 178 4.85 7.55 -23.94
C ASP A 178 6.35 7.70 -23.65
N ALA A 179 6.95 8.82 -24.09
CA ALA A 179 8.35 9.09 -23.83
C ALA A 179 8.58 9.46 -22.36
N ALA A 180 7.66 10.22 -21.74
CA ALA A 180 7.71 10.52 -20.31
C ALA A 180 7.55 9.25 -19.47
N LYS A 181 6.59 8.38 -19.80
CA LYS A 181 6.42 7.08 -19.14
C LYS A 181 7.66 6.21 -19.25
N LYS A 182 8.24 6.07 -20.46
CA LYS A 182 9.48 5.31 -20.67
C LYS A 182 10.65 5.90 -19.87
N GLN A 183 10.78 7.23 -19.82
CA GLN A 183 11.83 7.91 -19.08
C GLN A 183 11.68 7.70 -17.57
N ARG A 184 10.45 7.78 -17.04
CA ARG A 184 10.13 7.49 -15.63
C ARG A 184 10.56 6.08 -15.22
N LEU A 185 10.13 5.06 -15.98
CA LEU A 185 10.47 3.66 -15.72
C LEU A 185 11.97 3.40 -15.83
N ARG A 186 12.64 4.02 -16.80
CA ARG A 186 14.11 3.90 -16.97
C ARG A 186 14.88 4.54 -15.82
N SER A 187 14.46 5.71 -15.36
CA SER A 187 15.10 6.37 -14.23
C SER A 187 14.95 5.54 -12.95
N LEU A 188 13.74 5.07 -12.67
CA LEU A 188 13.48 4.20 -11.51
C LEU A 188 14.37 2.95 -11.57
N LYS A 189 14.41 2.26 -12.72
CA LYS A 189 15.29 1.09 -12.91
C LYS A 189 16.76 1.41 -12.67
N ARG A 190 17.27 2.50 -13.25
CA ARG A 190 18.68 2.93 -13.09
C ARG A 190 19.01 3.23 -11.63
N PHE A 191 18.10 3.87 -10.91
CA PHE A 191 18.31 4.19 -9.50
C PHE A 191 18.28 2.92 -8.63
N THR A 192 17.38 1.97 -8.90
CA THR A 192 17.40 0.66 -8.22
C THR A 192 18.72 -0.08 -8.48
N GLU A 193 19.19 -0.11 -9.73
CA GLU A 193 20.48 -0.74 -10.08
C GLU A 193 21.67 -0.03 -9.42
N TYR A 194 21.59 1.29 -9.21
CA TYR A 194 22.58 2.08 -8.48
C TYR A 194 22.64 1.66 -7.01
N LEU A 195 21.49 1.63 -6.32
CA LEU A 195 21.41 1.21 -4.92
C LEU A 195 21.88 -0.24 -4.70
N GLN A 196 21.50 -1.14 -5.61
CA GLN A 196 21.95 -2.54 -5.56
C GLN A 196 23.48 -2.66 -5.62
N LYS A 197 24.14 -1.85 -6.46
CA LYS A 197 25.60 -1.87 -6.63
C LYS A 197 26.34 -1.19 -5.48
N GLU A 198 25.88 -0.02 -5.06
CA GLU A 198 26.55 0.78 -4.03
C GLU A 198 26.50 0.07 -2.67
N ASP A 199 25.35 -0.53 -2.33
CA ASP A 199 25.11 -1.10 -1.01
C ASP A 199 25.20 -2.63 -0.95
N ASN A 200 25.53 -3.27 -2.08
CA ASN A 200 25.62 -4.73 -2.25
C ASN A 200 24.34 -5.46 -1.80
N VAL A 201 23.19 -4.91 -2.19
CA VAL A 201 21.84 -5.43 -1.87
C VAL A 201 21.18 -5.98 -3.14
N LYS A 202 20.35 -7.02 -3.00
CA LYS A 202 19.71 -7.66 -4.17
C LYS A 202 18.42 -6.96 -4.62
N SER A 203 17.81 -6.15 -3.77
CA SER A 203 16.58 -5.41 -4.08
C SER A 203 16.50 -4.10 -3.29
N LEU A 204 15.59 -3.22 -3.72
CA LEU A 204 15.24 -2.01 -2.97
C LEU A 204 14.67 -2.34 -1.59
N ASP A 205 13.85 -3.40 -1.48
CA ASP A 205 13.29 -3.83 -0.21
C ASP A 205 14.40 -4.23 0.78
N GLN A 206 15.42 -4.96 0.32
CA GLN A 206 16.58 -5.30 1.15
C GLN A 206 17.40 -4.08 1.55
N TRP A 207 17.44 -3.06 0.70
CA TRP A 207 18.08 -1.79 1.03
C TRP A 207 17.33 -1.07 2.15
N ILE A 208 16.01 -0.98 2.04
CA ILE A 208 15.14 -0.38 3.04
C ILE A 208 15.30 -1.14 4.36
N ASP A 209 15.18 -2.47 4.35
CA ASP A 209 15.35 -3.31 5.53
C ASP A 209 16.72 -3.12 6.21
N LYS A 210 17.79 -2.96 5.42
CA LYS A 210 19.15 -2.71 5.93
C LYS A 210 19.28 -1.37 6.66
N HIS A 211 18.58 -0.34 6.20
CA HIS A 211 18.68 1.02 6.74
C HIS A 211 17.57 1.37 7.75
N SER A 212 16.54 0.52 7.88
CA SER A 212 15.46 0.67 8.87
C SER A 212 15.76 0.01 10.24
N GLN A 213 16.79 -0.82 10.36
CA GLN A 213 17.22 -1.48 11.62
C GLN A 213 18.01 -0.52 12.51
#